data_AF-A0A8J3MG08-F1
#
_entry.id   AF-A0A8J3MG08-F1
#
_cell.length_a   1.000
_cell.length_b   1.000
_cell.length_c   1.000
_cell.angle_alpha   90.00
_cell.angle_beta   90.00
_cell.angle_gamma   90.00
#
_symmetry.space_group_name_H-M   'P 1'
#
loop_
_entity.id
_entity.type
_entity.pdbx_description
1 polymer ?
#
loop_
_entity_poly.entity_id
_entity_poly.type
_entity_poly.pdbx_seq_one_letter_code
_entity_poly.pdbx_strand_id
1 'polypeptide(L)'
;MPDRMWSLAQFRFDEQIGAAEVYLDRGDGLAPMPRDEAIAYAHARGANLVASWPEADDQLPTCIVAKVSLPVRWEQVPLDTPEADERLWFQAPCGGRDFLVGSGNTFPGRMAAWCPDKAVFYNVSLDEMASMSEQARYFVAGFLAGNQPGHPVDGDGDAAESDLVAWQAATARFRRSGYWYGRWSTCEACGCVLLPDSADDRCHEHLA
;
A
#
# COMPACT_ATOMS: atom_id res chain seq x y z
N MET A 1 -12.85 -5.76 2.21
CA MET A 1 -11.60 -4.96 2.13
C MET A 1 -10.40 -5.88 2.35
N PRO A 2 -9.79 -6.44 1.30
CA PRO A 2 -8.67 -7.39 1.44
C PRO A 2 -7.29 -6.73 1.65
N ASP A 3 -7.12 -5.44 1.38
CA ASP A 3 -5.78 -4.81 1.28
C ASP A 3 -5.34 -4.00 2.50
N ARG A 4 -6.04 -4.12 3.64
CA ARG A 4 -5.64 -3.38 4.86
C ARG A 4 -4.59 -4.17 5.63
N MET A 5 -3.35 -3.70 5.62
CA MET A 5 -2.35 -4.14 6.60
C MET A 5 -2.69 -3.54 7.98
N TRP A 6 -2.88 -4.40 8.98
CA TRP A 6 -3.15 -3.99 10.35
C TRP A 6 -1.88 -3.55 11.07
N SER A 7 -2.03 -2.60 11.98
CA SER A 7 -0.88 -2.08 12.73
C SER A 7 -0.38 -3.14 13.71
N LEU A 8 0.94 -3.28 13.86
CA LEU A 8 1.53 -4.09 14.93
C LEU A 8 1.04 -3.65 16.32
N ALA A 9 0.71 -2.36 16.48
CA ALA A 9 0.13 -1.84 17.72
C ALA A 9 -1.29 -2.35 17.98
N GLN A 10 -1.90 -3.08 17.04
CA GLN A 10 -3.15 -3.78 17.25
C GLN A 10 -2.91 -5.19 17.77
N PHE A 11 -1.74 -5.83 17.54
CA PHE A 11 -1.43 -7.16 18.08
C PHE A 11 -1.79 -7.29 19.57
N ARG A 12 -2.70 -8.23 19.91
CA ARG A 12 -3.17 -8.50 21.28
C ARG A 12 -2.92 -9.95 21.65
N PHE A 13 -2.43 -10.14 22.86
CA PHE A 13 -2.35 -11.44 23.51
C PHE A 13 -2.66 -11.30 25.00
N ASP A 14 -3.13 -12.39 25.59
CA ASP A 14 -3.50 -12.51 26.99
C ASP A 14 -4.35 -11.32 27.50
N GLU A 15 -3.92 -10.61 28.55
CA GLU A 15 -4.68 -9.53 29.19
C GLU A 15 -4.87 -8.30 28.30
N GLN A 16 -4.13 -8.20 27.19
CA GLN A 16 -4.31 -7.12 26.22
C GLN A 16 -5.60 -7.30 25.41
N ILE A 17 -6.17 -8.51 25.37
CA ILE A 17 -7.45 -8.79 24.73
C ILE A 17 -8.54 -8.17 25.62
N GLY A 18 -9.19 -7.11 25.13
CA GLY A 18 -10.16 -6.34 25.91
C GLY A 18 -11.50 -7.05 26.13
N ALA A 19 -11.84 -8.05 25.31
CA ALA A 19 -13.08 -8.80 25.42
C ALA A 19 -13.09 -9.74 26.64
N ALA A 20 -14.21 -9.80 27.35
CA ALA A 20 -14.39 -10.70 28.50
C ALA A 20 -14.57 -12.17 28.07
N GLU A 21 -15.08 -12.40 26.87
CA GLU A 21 -15.28 -13.71 26.26
C GLU A 21 -14.60 -13.77 24.89
N VAL A 22 -14.14 -14.96 24.50
CA VAL A 22 -13.41 -15.21 23.26
C VAL A 22 -13.87 -16.52 22.63
N TYR A 23 -13.69 -16.66 21.32
CA TYR A 23 -13.81 -17.94 20.64
C TYR A 23 -12.44 -18.64 20.60
N LEU A 24 -12.36 -19.90 21.02
CA LEU A 24 -11.14 -20.70 20.96
C LEU A 24 -11.45 -22.13 20.48
N ASP A 25 -10.64 -22.64 19.55
CA ASP A 25 -10.70 -24.05 19.15
C ASP A 25 -9.76 -24.88 20.03
N ARG A 26 -10.31 -25.89 20.71
CA ARG A 26 -9.58 -26.79 21.59
C ARG A 26 -9.43 -28.21 21.01
N GLY A 27 -9.75 -28.39 19.73
CA GLY A 27 -9.69 -29.65 18.99
C GLY A 27 -11.06 -30.26 18.69
N ASP A 28 -12.14 -29.67 19.20
CA ASP A 28 -13.55 -30.04 18.99
C ASP A 28 -14.34 -28.98 18.20
N GLY A 29 -13.64 -27.96 17.67
CA GLY A 29 -14.22 -26.85 16.95
C GLY A 29 -14.24 -25.57 17.78
N LEU A 30 -14.62 -24.48 17.12
CA LEU A 30 -14.60 -23.15 17.72
C LEU A 30 -15.76 -22.97 18.71
N ALA A 31 -15.45 -22.70 19.98
CA ALA A 31 -16.46 -22.50 21.02
C ALA A 31 -16.18 -21.22 21.86
N PRO A 32 -17.23 -20.52 22.34
CA PRO A 32 -17.05 -19.34 23.17
C PRO A 32 -16.67 -19.74 24.60
N MET A 33 -15.81 -18.95 25.23
CA MET A 33 -15.43 -19.14 26.64
C MET A 33 -14.90 -17.85 27.27
N PRO A 34 -14.86 -17.76 28.62
CA PRO A 34 -14.25 -16.61 29.30
C PRO A 34 -12.78 -16.46 28.93
N ARG A 35 -12.35 -15.22 28.66
CA ARG A 35 -10.96 -14.90 28.28
C ARG A 35 -9.97 -15.44 29.29
N ASP A 36 -10.23 -15.25 30.59
CA ASP A 36 -9.29 -15.66 31.64
C ASP A 36 -9.13 -17.19 31.70
N GLU A 37 -10.17 -17.96 31.38
CA GLU A 37 -10.09 -19.41 31.22
C GLU A 37 -9.29 -19.80 29.97
N ALA A 38 -9.46 -19.07 28.87
CA ALA A 38 -8.70 -19.28 27.64
C ALA A 38 -7.21 -18.96 27.82
N ILE A 39 -6.87 -17.92 28.59
CA ILE A 39 -5.49 -17.58 28.99
C ILE A 39 -4.90 -18.73 29.81
N ALA A 40 -5.60 -19.17 30.86
CA ALA A 40 -5.15 -20.29 31.69
C ALA A 40 -4.93 -21.57 30.86
N TYR A 41 -5.82 -21.85 29.91
CA TYR A 41 -5.71 -22.96 28.98
C TYR A 41 -4.44 -22.88 28.10
N ALA A 42 -4.11 -21.69 27.58
CA ALA A 42 -2.93 -21.44 26.77
C ALA A 42 -1.63 -21.55 27.61
N HIS A 43 -1.61 -20.93 28.79
CA HIS A 43 -0.46 -20.94 29.69
C HIS A 43 -0.13 -22.35 30.20
N ALA A 44 -1.15 -23.19 30.45
CA ALA A 44 -0.96 -24.61 30.79
C ALA A 44 -0.23 -25.41 29.69
N ARG A 45 -0.16 -24.88 28.46
CA ARG A 45 0.55 -25.46 27.31
C ARG A 45 1.88 -24.76 27.01
N GLY A 46 2.32 -23.84 27.88
CA GLY A 46 3.53 -23.04 27.68
C GLY A 46 3.44 -22.09 26.49
N ALA A 47 2.24 -21.54 26.26
CA ALA A 47 1.91 -20.60 25.19
C ALA A 47 1.03 -19.45 25.72
N ASN A 48 0.61 -18.55 24.84
CA ASN A 48 -0.25 -17.41 25.12
C ASN A 48 -1.56 -17.53 24.33
N LEU A 49 -2.60 -16.86 24.80
CA LEU A 49 -3.81 -16.64 24.04
C LEU A 49 -3.60 -15.45 23.10
N VAL A 50 -3.73 -15.64 21.79
CA VAL A 50 -3.49 -14.59 20.78
C VAL A 50 -4.76 -14.35 19.99
N ALA A 51 -5.17 -13.08 19.86
CA ALA A 51 -6.32 -12.72 19.03
C ALA A 51 -6.00 -12.93 17.54
N SER A 52 -6.94 -13.54 16.82
CA SER A 52 -6.89 -13.70 15.37
C SER A 52 -7.27 -12.39 14.69
N TRP A 53 -6.56 -12.08 13.60
CA TRP A 53 -6.66 -10.81 12.89
C TRP A 53 -7.58 -10.94 11.67
N PRO A 54 -8.51 -9.99 11.42
CA PRO A 54 -8.93 -8.86 12.27
C PRO A 54 -10.02 -9.21 13.29
N GLU A 55 -10.09 -8.45 14.38
CA GLU A 55 -11.26 -8.39 15.27
C GLU A 55 -12.40 -7.70 14.51
N ALA A 56 -13.56 -8.37 14.39
CA ALA A 56 -14.77 -7.72 13.90
C ALA A 56 -15.42 -6.97 15.07
N ASP A 57 -15.72 -5.68 14.90
CA ASP A 57 -16.19 -4.79 15.97
C ASP A 57 -17.44 -5.31 16.71
N ASP A 58 -18.26 -6.15 16.05
CA ASP A 58 -19.53 -6.67 16.58
C ASP A 58 -19.50 -8.18 16.91
N GLN A 59 -18.33 -8.84 16.89
CA GLN A 59 -18.22 -10.28 17.18
C GLN A 59 -17.20 -10.56 18.27
N LEU A 60 -17.45 -11.61 19.06
CA LEU A 60 -16.46 -12.14 19.99
C LEU A 60 -15.16 -12.45 19.24
N PRO A 61 -14.00 -12.01 19.74
CA PRO A 61 -12.75 -12.21 19.03
C PRO A 61 -12.41 -13.71 18.97
N THR A 62 -12.04 -14.17 17.79
CA THR A 62 -11.49 -15.51 17.60
C THR A 62 -10.04 -15.51 18.05
N CYS A 63 -9.62 -16.51 18.81
CA CYS A 63 -8.28 -16.61 19.37
C CYS A 63 -7.63 -17.94 19.03
N ILE A 64 -6.30 -17.95 19.06
CA ILE A 64 -5.46 -19.14 18.90
C ILE A 64 -4.49 -19.28 20.08
N VAL A 65 -4.01 -20.50 20.31
CA VAL A 65 -2.92 -20.76 21.26
C VAL A 65 -1.60 -20.71 20.52
N ALA A 66 -0.76 -19.72 20.83
CA ALA A 66 0.53 -19.53 20.17
C ALA A 66 1.58 -19.00 21.15
N LYS A 67 2.86 -19.30 20.91
CA LYS A 67 3.95 -18.77 21.74
C LYS A 67 4.24 -17.33 21.33
N VAL A 68 4.22 -16.42 22.30
CA VAL A 68 4.65 -15.03 22.12
C VAL A 68 6.00 -14.84 22.77
N SER A 69 6.95 -14.30 22.01
CA SER A 69 8.24 -13.90 22.55
C SER A 69 8.13 -12.55 23.24
N LEU A 70 8.67 -12.44 24.46
CA LEU A 70 8.76 -11.18 25.19
C LEU A 70 10.23 -10.72 25.33
N PRO A 71 10.56 -9.45 25.04
CA PRO A 71 9.68 -8.45 24.42
C PRO A 71 9.21 -8.89 23.02
N VAL A 72 8.05 -8.40 22.58
CA VAL A 72 7.53 -8.67 21.24
C VAL A 72 8.61 -8.32 20.22
N ARG A 73 9.03 -9.32 19.46
CA ARG A 73 10.05 -9.19 18.43
C ARG A 73 9.50 -9.76 17.13
N TRP A 74 9.76 -9.08 16.04
CA TRP A 74 9.66 -9.63 14.70
C TRP A 74 11.02 -10.20 14.30
N GLU A 75 11.01 -11.09 13.31
CA GLU A 75 12.25 -11.52 12.70
C GLU A 75 12.98 -10.29 12.14
N GLN A 76 14.18 -10.02 12.65
CA GLN A 76 15.05 -9.00 12.11
C GLN A 76 15.71 -9.60 10.87
N VAL A 77 14.93 -9.68 9.78
CA VAL A 77 15.49 -9.94 8.47
C VAL A 77 16.36 -8.72 8.14
N PRO A 78 17.65 -8.92 7.77
CA PRO A 78 18.47 -7.82 7.30
C PRO A 78 17.69 -7.06 6.21
N LEU A 79 17.56 -5.75 6.39
CA LEU A 79 17.07 -4.92 5.30
C LEU A 79 18.19 -4.92 4.26
N ASP A 80 18.00 -5.67 3.18
CA ASP A 80 18.90 -5.60 2.05
C ASP A 80 18.92 -4.15 1.57
N THR A 81 20.11 -3.54 1.58
CA THR A 81 20.32 -2.31 0.82
C THR A 81 20.17 -2.72 -0.64
N PRO A 82 19.11 -2.33 -1.36
CA PRO A 82 18.96 -2.73 -2.74
C PRO A 82 20.18 -2.25 -3.52
N GLU A 83 20.90 -3.20 -4.12
CA GLU A 83 22.01 -2.89 -5.00
C GLU A 83 21.43 -2.15 -6.21
N ALA A 84 21.80 -0.87 -6.34
CA ALA A 84 21.33 -0.05 -7.44
C ALA A 84 21.99 -0.54 -8.74
N ASP A 85 21.19 -1.06 -9.68
CA ASP A 85 21.68 -1.37 -11.02
C ASP A 85 21.98 -0.07 -11.75
N GLU A 86 23.27 0.22 -11.99
CA GLU A 86 23.70 1.45 -12.64
C GLU A 86 23.10 1.66 -14.04
N ARG A 87 22.61 0.59 -14.69
CA ARG A 87 21.93 0.67 -15.97
C ARG A 87 20.55 1.30 -15.84
N LEU A 88 19.94 1.33 -14.66
CA LEU A 88 18.64 1.94 -14.40
C LEU A 88 18.73 3.42 -13.98
N TRP A 89 19.73 4.14 -14.51
CA TRP A 89 19.93 5.55 -14.17
C TRP A 89 18.91 6.48 -14.83
N PHE A 90 18.59 7.57 -14.15
CA PHE A 90 17.91 8.74 -14.66
C PHE A 90 18.52 10.02 -14.08
N GLN A 91 18.27 11.14 -14.74
CA GLN A 91 18.67 12.46 -14.27
C GLN A 91 17.58 13.02 -13.36
N ALA A 92 17.92 13.15 -12.07
CA ALA A 92 17.04 13.71 -11.06
C ALA A 92 16.93 15.24 -11.19
N PRO A 93 15.93 15.89 -10.57
CA PRO A 93 15.78 17.35 -10.60
C PRO A 93 16.99 18.13 -10.06
N CYS A 94 17.80 17.52 -9.19
CA CYS A 94 19.05 18.10 -8.71
C CYS A 94 20.18 18.10 -9.76
N GLY A 95 19.97 17.48 -10.92
CA GLY A 95 20.93 17.35 -12.01
C GLY A 95 21.84 16.12 -11.92
N GLY A 96 21.86 15.41 -10.79
CA GLY A 96 22.62 14.18 -10.57
C GLY A 96 22.01 12.96 -11.27
N ARG A 97 22.80 11.88 -11.38
CA ARG A 97 22.31 10.56 -11.81
C ARG A 97 21.88 9.75 -10.59
N ASP A 98 20.58 9.48 -10.53
CA ASP A 98 19.96 8.63 -9.52
C ASP A 98 19.47 7.35 -10.19
N PHE A 99 19.18 6.30 -9.41
CA PHE A 99 18.91 4.96 -9.92
C PHE A 99 17.56 4.43 -9.46
N LEU A 100 16.82 3.78 -10.35
CA LEU A 100 15.57 3.11 -9.98
C LEU A 100 15.87 1.81 -9.23
N VAL A 101 15.17 1.60 -8.11
CA VAL A 101 15.36 0.41 -7.24
C VAL A 101 14.07 -0.38 -6.99
N GLY A 102 12.91 0.10 -7.49
CA GLY A 102 11.66 -0.66 -7.41
C GLY A 102 10.40 0.21 -7.28
N SER A 103 9.41 -0.31 -6.56
CA SER A 103 8.15 0.38 -6.25
C SER A 103 8.31 1.31 -5.05
N GLY A 104 7.82 2.54 -5.16
CA GLY A 104 7.84 3.52 -4.07
C GLY A 104 6.78 3.28 -3.00
N ASN A 105 5.78 2.43 -3.30
CA ASN A 105 4.71 1.99 -2.39
C ASN A 105 3.91 3.10 -1.69
N THR A 106 3.92 4.34 -2.21
CA THR A 106 3.12 5.46 -1.65
C THR A 106 1.80 5.66 -2.39
N PHE A 107 1.84 5.86 -3.70
CA PHE A 107 0.66 5.97 -4.56
C PHE A 107 0.99 5.44 -5.96
N PRO A 108 -0.02 5.11 -6.79
CA PRO A 108 0.21 4.56 -8.11
C PRO A 108 1.14 5.45 -8.96
N GLY A 109 2.07 4.81 -9.67
CA GLY A 109 3.08 5.45 -10.50
C GLY A 109 4.35 5.87 -9.79
N ARG A 110 4.41 5.73 -8.45
CA ARG A 110 5.63 6.05 -7.69
C ARG A 110 6.63 4.91 -7.71
N MET A 111 7.81 5.23 -8.21
CA MET A 111 8.97 4.35 -8.22
C MET A 111 9.92 4.77 -7.10
N ALA A 112 10.54 3.79 -6.46
CA ALA A 112 11.62 4.01 -5.51
C ALA A 112 12.91 4.29 -6.28
N ALA A 113 13.66 5.28 -5.82
CA ALA A 113 14.94 5.69 -6.38
C ALA A 113 16.01 5.86 -5.30
N TRP A 114 17.26 5.70 -5.70
CA TRP A 114 18.45 5.89 -4.88
C TRP A 114 19.29 7.05 -5.41
N CYS A 115 19.61 8.00 -4.52
CA CYS A 115 20.54 9.09 -4.79
C CYS A 115 21.90 8.78 -4.15
N PRO A 116 22.95 8.46 -4.94
CA PRO A 116 24.26 8.11 -4.41
C PRO A 116 24.94 9.30 -3.72
N ASP A 117 24.78 10.52 -4.24
CA ASP A 117 25.45 11.72 -3.73
C ASP A 117 25.02 12.09 -2.30
N LYS A 118 23.76 11.79 -1.97
CA LYS A 118 23.16 12.10 -0.66
C LYS A 118 23.03 10.86 0.22
N ALA A 119 23.29 9.68 -0.32
CA ALA A 119 23.05 8.39 0.33
C ALA A 119 21.61 8.26 0.87
N VAL A 120 20.60 8.60 0.06
CA VAL A 120 19.18 8.52 0.44
C VAL A 120 18.31 7.82 -0.60
N PHE A 121 17.28 7.12 -0.12
CA PHE A 121 16.16 6.66 -0.94
C PHE A 121 15.06 7.71 -0.97
N TYR A 122 14.38 7.80 -2.11
CA TYR A 122 13.21 8.66 -2.29
C TYR A 122 12.27 8.08 -3.34
N ASN A 123 11.10 8.69 -3.49
CA ASN A 123 10.12 8.27 -4.49
C ASN A 123 10.04 9.29 -5.61
N VAL A 124 9.83 8.81 -6.84
CA VAL A 124 9.81 9.61 -8.06
C VAL A 124 8.74 9.10 -9.02
N SER A 125 8.16 10.01 -9.81
CA SER A 125 7.26 9.76 -10.93
C SER A 125 7.98 10.04 -12.26
N LEU A 126 7.48 9.53 -13.38
CA LEU A 126 8.12 9.67 -14.68
C LEU A 126 8.34 11.15 -15.08
N ASP A 127 7.38 12.04 -14.82
CA ASP A 127 7.50 13.47 -15.15
C ASP A 127 8.61 14.20 -14.37
N GLU A 128 9.07 13.64 -13.26
CA GLU A 128 10.18 14.19 -12.47
C GLU A 128 11.55 13.75 -13.01
N MET A 129 11.59 12.92 -14.04
CA MET A 129 12.81 12.38 -14.65
C MET A 129 13.13 13.12 -15.95
N ALA A 130 14.19 13.95 -15.94
CA ALA A 130 14.53 14.77 -17.10
C ALA A 130 15.06 13.95 -18.29
N SER A 131 15.99 13.03 -18.01
CA SER A 131 16.56 12.10 -18.99
C SER A 131 16.82 10.76 -18.32
N MET A 132 16.90 9.67 -19.08
CA MET A 132 17.13 8.35 -18.52
C MET A 132 17.80 7.40 -19.50
N SER A 133 18.35 6.31 -18.98
CA SER A 133 18.87 5.24 -19.81
C SER A 133 17.75 4.52 -20.59
N GLU A 134 18.14 3.73 -21.60
CA GLU A 134 17.18 2.89 -22.31
C GLU A 134 16.56 1.82 -21.40
N GLN A 135 17.36 1.22 -20.51
CA GLN A 135 16.90 0.20 -19.57
C GLN A 135 15.91 0.79 -18.56
N ALA A 136 16.20 1.98 -18.02
CA ALA A 136 15.29 2.71 -17.16
C ALA A 136 13.99 3.02 -17.90
N ARG A 137 14.05 3.47 -19.16
CA ARG A 137 12.85 3.73 -19.98
C ARG A 137 11.94 2.50 -20.11
N TYR A 138 12.50 1.32 -20.39
CA TYR A 138 11.70 0.09 -20.47
C TYR A 138 11.16 -0.34 -19.10
N PHE A 139 11.97 -0.21 -18.04
CA PHE A 139 11.54 -0.49 -16.68
C PHE A 139 10.35 0.39 -16.31
N VAL A 140 10.44 1.71 -16.48
CA VAL A 140 9.38 2.67 -16.16
C VAL A 140 8.12 2.37 -16.96
N ALA A 141 8.24 2.13 -18.27
CA ALA A 141 7.09 1.80 -19.11
C ALA A 141 6.37 0.52 -18.64
N GLY A 142 7.13 -0.53 -18.32
CA GLY A 142 6.58 -1.78 -17.77
C GLY A 142 5.95 -1.59 -16.39
N PHE A 143 6.63 -0.84 -15.51
CA PHE A 143 6.16 -0.51 -14.17
C PHE A 143 4.82 0.23 -14.22
N LEU A 144 4.73 1.32 -14.99
CA LEU A 144 3.51 2.10 -15.13
C LEU A 144 2.39 1.27 -15.79
N ALA A 145 2.70 0.39 -16.72
CA ALA A 145 1.71 -0.51 -17.28
C ALA A 145 1.14 -1.48 -16.23
N GLY A 146 1.99 -2.04 -15.37
CA GLY A 146 1.60 -2.97 -14.30
C GLY A 146 1.01 -2.30 -13.06
N ASN A 147 1.22 -1.00 -12.88
CA ASN A 147 0.78 -0.24 -11.71
C ASN A 147 -0.42 0.68 -12.02
N GLN A 148 -1.20 0.32 -13.04
CA GLN A 148 -2.42 1.07 -13.38
C GLN A 148 -3.47 0.96 -12.26
N PRO A 149 -4.08 2.09 -11.87
CA PRO A 149 -5.25 2.09 -11.00
C PRO A 149 -6.42 1.31 -11.61
N GLY A 150 -7.19 0.61 -10.78
CA GLY A 150 -8.44 -0.01 -11.20
C GLY A 150 -9.45 1.03 -11.74
N HIS A 151 -10.31 0.61 -12.66
CA HIS A 151 -11.39 1.48 -13.12
C HIS A 151 -12.46 1.65 -12.03
N PRO A 152 -13.20 2.76 -12.03
CA PRO A 152 -14.37 2.91 -11.17
C PRO A 152 -15.37 1.77 -11.40
N VAL A 153 -15.96 1.27 -10.32
CA VAL A 153 -17.06 0.31 -10.33
C VAL A 153 -18.11 0.73 -9.29
N ASP A 154 -19.36 0.37 -9.52
CA ASP A 154 -20.44 0.55 -8.57
C ASP A 154 -20.45 -0.54 -7.48
N GLY A 155 -21.51 -0.55 -6.66
CA GLY A 155 -21.66 -1.52 -5.55
C GLY A 155 -21.82 -2.97 -6.00
N ASP A 156 -22.22 -3.21 -7.25
CA ASP A 156 -22.35 -4.53 -7.85
C ASP A 156 -21.09 -4.94 -8.63
N GLY A 157 -20.13 -4.03 -8.78
CA GLY A 157 -18.87 -4.25 -9.48
C GLY A 157 -18.91 -3.87 -10.96
N ASP A 158 -19.99 -3.24 -11.42
CA ASP A 158 -20.17 -2.83 -12.81
C ASP A 158 -19.61 -1.43 -13.05
N ALA A 159 -19.12 -1.19 -14.27
CA ALA A 159 -18.58 0.11 -14.68
C ALA A 159 -19.45 0.74 -15.76
N ALA A 160 -19.84 1.99 -15.57
CA ALA A 160 -20.52 2.76 -16.61
C ALA A 160 -19.57 3.03 -17.80
N GLU A 161 -20.10 3.04 -19.02
CA GLU A 161 -19.30 3.28 -20.23
C GLU A 161 -18.57 4.63 -20.18
N SER A 162 -19.22 5.68 -19.67
CA SER A 162 -18.61 7.00 -19.48
C SER A 162 -17.41 6.97 -18.55
N ASP A 163 -17.49 6.19 -17.47
CA ASP A 163 -16.41 6.07 -16.49
C ASP A 163 -15.23 5.30 -17.08
N LEU A 164 -15.50 4.26 -17.87
CA LEU A 164 -14.47 3.52 -18.59
C LEU A 164 -13.73 4.41 -19.60
N VAL A 165 -14.44 5.23 -20.37
CA VAL A 165 -13.83 6.17 -21.32
C VAL A 165 -12.98 7.23 -20.60
N ALA A 166 -13.50 7.82 -19.51
CA ALA A 166 -12.77 8.79 -18.71
C ALA A 166 -11.51 8.17 -18.06
N TRP A 167 -11.65 6.95 -17.53
CA TRP A 167 -10.54 6.19 -16.95
C TRP A 167 -9.48 5.82 -17.99
N GLN A 168 -9.87 5.42 -19.21
CA GLN A 168 -8.92 5.16 -20.30
C GLN A 168 -8.13 6.42 -20.69
N ALA A 169 -8.80 7.58 -20.75
CA ALA A 169 -8.13 8.85 -21.00
C ALA A 169 -7.14 9.21 -19.87
N ALA A 170 -7.54 9.01 -18.62
CA ALA A 170 -6.69 9.27 -17.45
C ALA A 170 -5.49 8.32 -17.39
N THR A 171 -5.69 7.03 -17.61
CA THR A 171 -4.60 6.03 -17.62
C THR A 171 -3.61 6.23 -18.76
N ALA A 172 -4.07 6.73 -19.92
CA ALA A 172 -3.17 7.11 -21.00
C ALA A 172 -2.24 8.27 -20.60
N ARG A 173 -2.72 9.24 -19.82
CA ARG A 173 -1.90 10.33 -19.26
C ARG A 173 -0.99 9.85 -18.13
N PHE A 174 -1.52 9.02 -17.23
CA PHE A 174 -0.74 8.36 -16.18
C PHE A 174 0.47 7.62 -16.75
N ARG A 175 0.34 6.89 -17.86
CA ARG A 175 1.48 6.20 -18.50
C ARG A 175 2.56 7.15 -19.04
N ARG A 176 2.25 8.45 -19.21
CA ARG A 176 3.19 9.48 -19.68
C ARG A 176 3.84 10.27 -18.55
N SER A 177 3.18 10.40 -17.40
CA SER A 177 3.67 11.23 -16.28
C SER A 177 3.99 10.43 -15.01
N GLY A 178 3.34 9.29 -14.81
CA GLY A 178 3.39 8.52 -13.56
C GLY A 178 2.65 9.18 -12.39
N TYR A 179 1.74 10.12 -12.65
CA TYR A 179 0.93 10.78 -11.62
C TYR A 179 -0.50 10.24 -11.54
N TRP A 180 -0.93 9.97 -10.31
CA TRP A 180 -2.31 9.60 -10.00
C TRP A 180 -2.73 10.11 -8.63
N TYR A 181 -3.67 11.05 -8.61
CA TYR A 181 -4.23 11.70 -7.42
C TYR A 181 -5.51 11.04 -6.91
N GLY A 182 -6.05 10.06 -7.65
CA GLY A 182 -7.13 9.20 -7.18
C GLY A 182 -8.48 9.88 -6.96
N ARG A 183 -8.68 11.09 -7.50
CA ARG A 183 -9.95 11.82 -7.40
C ARG A 183 -10.28 12.52 -8.70
N TRP A 184 -11.57 12.57 -9.02
CA TRP A 184 -12.11 13.52 -9.99
C TRP A 184 -12.18 14.90 -9.34
N SER A 185 -11.83 15.94 -10.08
CA SER A 185 -12.02 17.33 -9.66
C SER A 185 -12.60 18.14 -10.81
N THR A 186 -12.74 19.45 -10.63
CA THR A 186 -13.27 20.35 -11.65
C THR A 186 -12.35 21.54 -11.82
N CYS A 187 -12.20 22.02 -13.06
CA CYS A 187 -11.48 23.24 -13.34
C CYS A 187 -12.19 24.43 -12.66
N GLU A 188 -11.47 25.21 -11.86
CA GLU A 188 -12.02 26.39 -11.20
C GLU A 188 -12.49 27.49 -12.17
N ALA A 189 -11.95 27.53 -13.39
CA ALA A 189 -12.26 28.56 -14.38
C ALA A 189 -13.51 28.23 -15.21
N CYS A 190 -13.67 26.97 -15.66
CA CYS A 190 -14.75 26.59 -16.57
C CYS A 190 -15.64 25.42 -16.09
N GLY A 191 -15.31 24.80 -14.95
CA GLY A 191 -16.09 23.71 -14.37
C GLY A 191 -15.96 22.36 -15.07
N CYS A 192 -15.11 22.22 -16.10
CA CYS A 192 -14.93 20.92 -16.75
C CYS A 192 -14.27 19.91 -15.81
N VAL A 193 -14.63 18.63 -15.96
CA VAL A 193 -14.08 17.55 -15.13
C VAL A 193 -12.59 17.37 -15.44
N LEU A 194 -11.79 17.37 -14.38
CA LEU A 194 -10.37 17.08 -14.43
C LEU A 194 -10.16 15.61 -14.15
N LEU A 195 -9.27 15.02 -14.96
CA LEU A 195 -8.89 13.63 -14.83
C LEU A 195 -7.98 13.45 -13.60
N PRO A 196 -8.00 12.27 -12.95
CA PRO A 196 -7.30 12.00 -11.69
C PRO A 196 -5.77 12.01 -11.81
N ASP A 197 -5.20 12.25 -12.99
CA ASP A 197 -3.75 12.38 -13.22
C ASP A 197 -3.22 13.82 -13.02
N SER A 198 -4.10 14.83 -12.92
CA SER A 198 -3.69 16.22 -12.71
C SER A 198 -3.80 16.66 -11.24
N ALA A 199 -2.77 17.33 -10.75
CA ALA A 199 -2.79 18.01 -9.45
C ALA A 199 -3.39 19.41 -9.53
N ASP A 200 -3.54 19.94 -10.75
CA ASP A 200 -3.94 21.31 -10.96
C ASP A 200 -5.45 21.46 -10.72
N ASP A 201 -5.83 22.63 -10.24
CA ASP A 201 -7.24 23.00 -10.11
C ASP A 201 -7.77 23.62 -11.42
N ARG A 202 -7.04 23.46 -12.54
CA ARG A 202 -7.35 24.04 -13.86
C ARG A 202 -7.11 23.06 -15.01
N CYS A 203 -7.94 23.16 -16.04
CA CYS A 203 -7.77 22.32 -17.24
C CYS A 203 -6.70 22.89 -18.18
N HIS A 204 -6.27 22.09 -19.15
CA HIS A 204 -5.21 22.45 -20.10
C HIS A 204 -5.45 23.75 -20.89
N GLU A 205 -6.70 24.17 -21.10
CA GLU A 205 -7.04 25.45 -21.76
C GLU A 205 -6.83 26.67 -20.83
N HIS A 206 -6.75 26.43 -19.52
CA HIS A 206 -6.61 27.43 -18.47
C HIS A 206 -5.32 27.27 -17.64
N LEU A 207 -4.42 26.37 -18.05
CA LEU A 207 -3.04 26.32 -17.57
C LEU A 207 -2.27 27.46 -18.25
N ALA A 208 -1.66 28.34 -17.44
CA ALA A 208 -0.91 29.51 -17.91
C ALA A 208 0.46 29.14 -18.47
#